data_AF-Q64BN3-F1
#
_entry.id   AF-Q64BN3-F1
#
_cell.length_a   1.000
_cell.length_b   1.000
_cell.length_c   1.000
_cell.angle_alpha   90.00
_cell.angle_beta   90.00
_cell.angle_gamma   90.00
#
_symmetry.space_group_name_H-M   'P 1'
#
loop_
_entity.id
_entity.type
_entity.pdbx_description
1 polymer ?
#
loop_
_entity_poly.entity_id
_entity_poly.type
_entity_poly.pdbx_seq_one_letter_code
_entity_poly.pdbx_strand_id
1 'polypeptide(L)' 'MVATKRISVSPEIWEELSGLKEVGQTFGELIRKMIESEKKARLFTDMKKIEETAEFVEI' A
#
# COMPACT_ATOMS: atom_id res chain seq x y z
N MET A 1 -20.71 -3.50 -16.10
CA MET A 1 -19.89 -2.28 -16.20
C MET A 1 -19.02 -2.18 -14.96
N VAL A 2 -17.70 -2.01 -15.08
CA VAL A 2 -16.83 -1.76 -13.92
C VAL A 2 -16.96 -0.28 -13.58
N ALA A 3 -17.37 0.05 -12.36
CA ALA A 3 -17.49 1.43 -11.92
C ALA A 3 -16.10 2.09 -11.85
N THR A 4 -15.82 3.04 -12.74
CA THR A 4 -14.58 3.81 -12.72
C THR A 4 -14.75 5.05 -11.84
N LYS A 5 -13.93 5.17 -10.78
CA LYS A 5 -13.82 6.38 -9.96
C LYS A 5 -12.56 7.16 -10.38
N ARG A 6 -12.61 8.49 -10.30
CA ARG A 6 -11.47 9.38 -10.57
C ARG A 6 -10.84 9.84 -9.25
N ILE A 7 -9.52 9.89 -9.20
CA ILE A 7 -8.75 10.40 -8.07
C ILE A 7 -7.97 11.60 -8.59
N SER A 8 -8.21 12.78 -8.04
CA SER A 8 -7.44 13.98 -8.38
C SER A 8 -6.10 13.92 -7.66
N VAL A 9 -5.01 14.15 -8.40
CA VAL A 9 -3.64 14.22 -7.88
C VAL A 9 -2.95 15.46 -8.46
N SER A 10 -1.93 15.97 -7.78
CA SER A 10 -1.08 17.02 -8.34
C SER A 10 -0.22 16.47 -9.51
N PRO A 11 0.24 17.33 -10.43
CA PRO A 11 1.09 16.91 -11.55
C PRO A 11 2.37 16.20 -11.11
N GLU A 12 3.00 16.65 -10.01
CA GLU A 12 4.18 16.02 -9.43
C GLU A 12 3.92 14.55 -9.04
N ILE A 13 2.82 14.29 -8.34
CA ILE A 13 2.41 12.94 -7.92
C ILE A 13 2.04 12.09 -9.13
N TRP A 14 1.46 12.70 -10.17
CA TRP A 14 1.16 11.99 -11.41
C TRP A 14 2.42 11.50 -12.13
N GLU A 15 3.47 12.32 -12.19
CA GLU A 15 4.75 11.94 -12.79
C GLU A 15 5.42 10.82 -12.00
N GLU A 16 5.43 10.91 -10.66
CA GLU A 16 5.95 9.85 -9.80
C GLU A 16 5.19 8.53 -9.98
N LEU A 17 3.85 8.57 -9.97
CA LEU A 17 3.01 7.39 -10.23
C LEU A 17 3.28 6.79 -11.62
N SER A 18 3.51 7.63 -12.62
CA SER A 18 3.82 7.19 -13.98
C SER A 18 5.18 6.49 -14.05
N GLY A 19 6.17 6.98 -13.29
CA GLY A 19 7.49 6.35 -13.18
C GLY A 19 7.48 5.00 -12.46
N LEU A 20 6.55 4.79 -11.52
CA LEU A 20 6.41 3.52 -10.79
C LEU A 20 5.69 2.41 -11.57
N LYS A 21 5.11 2.75 -12.72
CA LYS A 21 4.25 1.86 -13.49
C LYS A 21 5.07 0.96 -14.43
N GLU A 22 4.81 -0.34 -14.43
CA GLU A 22 5.45 -1.29 -15.35
C GLU A 22 4.84 -1.20 -16.76
N VAL A 23 5.56 -1.72 -17.76
CA VAL A 23 5.10 -1.76 -19.16
C VAL A 23 3.83 -2.62 -19.25
N GLY A 24 2.79 -2.09 -19.88
CA GLY A 24 1.50 -2.79 -20.05
C GLY A 24 0.59 -2.79 -18.82
N GLN A 25 1.08 -2.36 -17.65
CA GLN A 25 0.28 -2.23 -16.43
C GLN A 25 -0.71 -1.07 -16.54
N THR A 26 -1.78 -1.06 -15.74
CA THR A 26 -2.69 0.08 -15.54
C THR A 26 -2.43 0.75 -14.20
N PHE A 27 -2.84 2.00 -14.03
CA PHE A 27 -2.76 2.66 -12.71
C PHE A 27 -3.61 1.95 -11.65
N GLY A 28 -4.72 1.31 -12.03
CA GLY A 28 -5.53 0.52 -11.10
C GLY A 28 -4.77 -0.70 -10.56
N GLU A 29 -3.97 -1.36 -11.39
CA GLU A 29 -3.11 -2.47 -10.96
C GLU A 29 -1.95 -1.98 -10.08
N LEU A 30 -1.35 -0.83 -10.41
CA LEU A 30 -0.33 -0.20 -9.57
C LEU A 30 -0.86 0.13 -8.18
N ILE A 31 -2.01 0.81 -8.12
CA ILE A 31 -2.66 1.15 -6.86
C ILE A 31 -3.01 -0.11 -6.07
N ARG A 32 -3.47 -1.19 -6.73
CA ARG A 32 -3.72 -2.48 -6.06
C ARG A 32 -2.46 -3.02 -5.40
N LYS A 33 -1.33 -3.06 -6.13
CA LYS A 33 -0.03 -3.51 -5.61
C LYS A 33 0.42 -2.66 -4.42
N MET A 34 0.26 -1.34 -4.51
CA MET A 34 0.59 -0.42 -3.40
C MET A 34 -0.28 -0.65 -2.17
N ILE A 35 -1.60 -0.90 -2.34
CA ILE A 35 -2.50 -1.23 -1.23
C ILE A 35 -2.06 -2.51 -0.52
N GLU A 36 -1.66 -3.54 -1.26
CA GLU A 36 -1.19 -4.79 -0.67
C GLU A 36 0.11 -4.59 0.10
N SER A 37 1.06 -3.83 -0.44
CA SER A 37 2.30 -3.47 0.25
C SER A 37 2.05 -2.69 1.54
N GLU A 38 1.15 -1.69 1.52
CA GLU A 38 0.79 -0.89 2.69
C GLU A 38 0.14 -1.75 3.79
N LYS A 39 -0.78 -2.66 3.41
CA LYS A 39 -1.40 -3.60 4.37
C LYS A 39 -0.36 -4.49 5.05
N LYS A 40 0.60 -5.00 4.28
CA LYS A 40 1.70 -5.82 4.82
C LYS A 40 2.58 -5.00 5.76
N ALA A 41 2.97 -3.79 5.36
CA ALA A 41 3.77 -2.89 6.18
C ALA A 41 3.11 -2.61 7.53
N ARG A 42 1.81 -2.26 7.53
CA ARG A 42 1.03 -2.05 8.76
C ARG A 42 0.99 -3.28 9.64
N LEU A 43 0.74 -4.45 9.06
CA LEU A 43 0.73 -5.70 9.81
C LEU A 43 2.07 -5.95 10.52
N PHE A 44 3.19 -5.75 9.83
CA PHE A 44 4.51 -5.89 10.44
C PHE A 44 4.76 -4.86 11.56
N THR A 45 4.35 -3.61 11.35
CA THR A 45 4.44 -2.57 12.39
C THR A 45 3.61 -2.93 13.62
N ASP A 46 2.39 -3.42 13.41
CA ASP A 46 1.49 -3.81 14.49
C ASP A 46 2.02 -5.03 15.26
N MET A 47 2.55 -6.04 14.56
CA MET A 47 3.20 -7.20 15.19
C MET A 47 4.39 -6.78 16.04
N LYS A 48 5.28 -5.93 15.50
CA LYS A 48 6.44 -5.44 16.24
C LYS A 48 6.01 -4.70 17.51
N LYS A 49 4.98 -3.86 17.41
CA LYS A 49 4.43 -3.16 18.57
C LYS A 49 3.88 -4.11 19.63
N ILE A 50 3.23 -5.21 19.22
CA ILE A 50 2.75 -6.25 20.14
C ILE A 50 3.95 -6.94 20.80
N GLU A 51 5.00 -7.32 20.07
CA GLU A 51 6.20 -7.94 20.66
C GLU A 51 6.90 -7.01 21.67
N GLU A 52 6.98 -5.71 21.39
CA GLU A 52 7.59 -4.73 22.29
C GLU A 52 6.73 -4.41 23.53
N THR A 53 5.43 -4.70 23.50
CA THR A 53 4.48 -4.41 24.59
C THR A 53 3.95 -5.66 25.30
N ALA A 54 4.25 -6.84 24.78
CA ALA A 54 3.82 -8.11 25.34
C ALA A 54 4.65 -8.41 26.61
N GLU A 55 3.99 -8.42 27.76
CA GLU A 55 4.50 -9.06 28.95
C GLU A 55 4.40 -10.58 28.73
N PHE A 56 5.50 -11.19 28.27
CA PHE A 56 5.56 -12.64 28.08
C PHE A 56 5.43 -13.31 29.44
N VAL A 57 4.31 -14.01 29.68
CA VAL A 57 4.14 -14.86 30.84
C VAL A 57 4.56 -16.28 30.45
N GLU A 58 5.65 -16.78 31.04
CA GLU A 58 6.05 -18.19 30.90
C GLU A 58 4.97 -19.08 31.54
N ILE A 59 4.56 -20.14 30.83
CA ILE A 59 3.55 -21.12 31.25
C ILE A 59 4.24 -22.37 31.80
#